data_AF-A0A4Q3TYI0-F1
#
_entry.id   AF-A0A4Q3TYI0-F1
#
_cell.length_a   1.000
_cell.length_b   1.000
_cell.length_c   1.000
_cell.angle_alpha   90.00
_cell.angle_beta   90.00
_cell.angle_gamma   90.00
#
_symmetry.space_group_name_H-M   'P 1'
#
loop_
_entity.id
_entity.type
_entity.pdbx_description
1 polymer ?
#
loop_
_entity_poly.entity_id
_entity_poly.type
_entity_poly.pdbx_seq_one_letter_code
_entity_poly.pdbx_strand_id
1 'polypeptide(L)'
;MPARRKYLVPKGLKPVRRRLATGELRLYWYHRATGKALKHDPVTAEGFVEVAALDARAKALEAASDHLAGSFTALWSAYVQSPEWRGLKPRTRSDYQKIRDWLGTAADRAI
;
A
#
# COMPACT_ATOMS: atom_id res chain seq x y z
N MET A 1 9.68 -37.58 0.59
CA MET A 1 9.09 -36.25 0.88
C MET A 1 10.23 -35.32 1.26
N PRO A 2 10.66 -34.35 0.43
CA PRO A 2 11.79 -33.50 0.83
C PRO A 2 11.38 -32.63 2.04
N ALA A 3 12.23 -32.65 3.06
CA ALA A 3 11.99 -32.05 4.36
C ALA A 3 11.57 -30.57 4.28
N ARG A 4 10.64 -30.15 5.13
CA ARG A 4 10.32 -28.73 5.35
C ARG A 4 11.56 -28.05 5.94
N ARG A 5 12.45 -27.52 5.08
CA ARG A 5 13.50 -26.59 5.51
C ARG A 5 12.79 -25.42 6.20
N LYS A 6 12.90 -25.33 7.53
CA LYS A 6 12.47 -24.14 8.29
C LYS A 6 13.44 -23.03 7.89
N TYR A 7 13.04 -22.19 6.94
CA TYR A 7 13.76 -20.95 6.72
C TYR A 7 13.58 -20.08 7.95
N LEU A 8 14.66 -19.48 8.44
CA LEU A 8 14.53 -18.36 9.36
C LEU A 8 13.84 -17.25 8.58
N VAL A 9 12.56 -17.02 8.85
CA VAL A 9 11.80 -15.96 8.19
C VAL A 9 12.20 -14.65 8.86
N PRO A 10 12.88 -13.73 8.15
CA PRO A 10 13.19 -12.43 8.73
C PRO A 10 11.88 -11.72 9.08
N LYS A 11 11.88 -10.98 10.19
CA LYS A 11 10.72 -10.23 10.66
C LYS A 11 10.22 -9.30 9.54
N GLY A 12 8.90 -9.19 9.38
CA GLY A 12 8.31 -8.35 8.34
C GLY A 12 8.25 -8.98 6.94
N LEU A 13 8.78 -10.19 6.74
CA LEU A 13 8.69 -10.90 5.45
C LEU A 13 7.72 -12.09 5.47
N LYS A 14 7.17 -12.39 4.29
CA LYS A 14 6.32 -13.56 4.03
C LYS A 14 6.97 -14.42 2.92
N PRO A 15 7.39 -15.65 3.23
CA PRO A 15 7.84 -16.59 2.21
C PRO A 15 6.65 -17.15 1.43
N VAL A 16 6.76 -17.20 0.11
CA VAL A 16 5.80 -17.83 -0.80
C VAL A 16 6.55 -18.78 -1.71
N ARG A 17 6.21 -20.06 -1.63
CA ARG A 17 6.79 -21.09 -2.49
C ARG A 17 5.84 -21.35 -3.66
N ARG A 18 6.38 -21.35 -4.88
CA ARG A 18 5.64 -21.77 -6.07
C ARG A 18 6.44 -22.79 -6.85
N ARG A 19 5.76 -23.81 -7.32
CA ARG A 19 6.30 -24.74 -8.32
C ARG A 19 6.07 -24.12 -9.69
N LEU A 20 7.15 -23.96 -10.46
CA LEU A 20 7.10 -23.48 -11.83
C LEU A 20 6.61 -24.60 -12.76
N ALA A 21 6.17 -24.22 -13.97
CA ALA A 21 5.76 -25.18 -15.00
C ALA A 21 6.90 -26.13 -15.39
N THR A 22 8.15 -25.68 -15.26
CA THR A 22 9.38 -26.48 -15.43
C THR A 22 9.57 -27.54 -14.35
N GLY A 23 8.74 -27.54 -13.30
CA GLY A 23 8.83 -28.43 -12.16
C GLY A 23 9.69 -27.91 -11.02
N GLU A 24 10.45 -26.83 -11.24
CA GLU A 24 11.34 -26.20 -10.26
C GLU A 24 10.57 -25.52 -9.13
N LEU A 25 11.07 -25.59 -7.89
CA LEU A 25 10.48 -24.90 -6.74
C LEU A 25 11.17 -23.56 -6.51
N ARG A 26 10.46 -22.46 -6.75
CA ARG A 26 10.95 -21.10 -6.51
C ARG A 26 10.37 -20.51 -5.22
N LEU A 27 11.24 -19.88 -4.44
CA LEU A 27 10.88 -19.16 -3.22
C LEU A 27 10.86 -17.66 -3.51
N TYR A 28 9.77 -17.01 -3.14
CA TYR A 28 9.59 -15.57 -3.24
C TYR A 28 9.42 -14.99 -1.83
N TRP A 29 10.00 -13.82 -1.60
CA TRP A 29 9.86 -13.10 -0.35
C TRP A 29 9.03 -11.85 -0.58
N TYR A 30 8.01 -11.66 0.24
CA TYR A 30 7.14 -10.49 0.17
C TYR A 30 7.26 -9.68 1.45
N HIS A 31 7.46 -8.38 1.31
CA HIS A 31 7.40 -7.44 2.42
C HIS A 31 5.96 -7.30 2.90
N ARG A 32 5.70 -7.54 4.19
CA ARG A 32 4.34 -7.63 4.73
C ARG A 32 3.59 -6.30 4.71
N ALA A 33 4.26 -5.20 5.07
CA ALA A 33 3.60 -3.91 5.17
C ALA A 33 3.28 -3.31 3.80
N THR A 34 4.12 -3.54 2.78
CA THR A 34 3.91 -2.99 1.43
C THR A 34 3.33 -3.99 0.43
N GLY A 35 3.33 -5.29 0.74
CA GLY A 35 2.94 -6.37 -0.16
C GLY A 35 3.88 -6.59 -1.34
N LYS A 36 5.02 -5.88 -1.42
CA LYS A 36 5.94 -5.96 -2.56
C LYS A 36 6.85 -7.19 -2.47
N ALA A 37 7.09 -7.83 -3.61
CA ALA A 37 8.08 -8.89 -3.73
C ALA A 37 9.50 -8.29 -3.69
N LEU A 38 10.39 -8.89 -2.90
CA LEU A 38 11.81 -8.57 -2.92
C LEU A 38 12.43 -9.07 -4.22
N LYS A 39 13.37 -8.29 -4.75
CA LYS A 39 14.19 -8.70 -5.90
C LYS A 39 15.40 -9.51 -5.46
N HIS A 40 15.95 -9.21 -4.28
CA HIS A 40 17.17 -9.82 -3.76
C HIS A 40 16.83 -10.81 -2.63
N ASP A 41 17.74 -11.74 -2.36
CA ASP A 41 17.59 -12.66 -1.22
C ASP A 41 17.67 -11.85 0.08
N PRO A 42 16.68 -11.92 0.98
CA PRO A 42 16.70 -11.16 2.23
C PRO A 42 17.87 -11.50 3.17
N VAL A 43 18.62 -12.58 2.91
CA VAL A 43 19.82 -12.93 3.69
C VAL A 43 21.08 -12.20 3.18
N THR A 44 21.07 -11.68 1.95
CA THR A 44 22.22 -10.92 1.42
C THR A 44 22.16 -9.46 1.84
N ALA A 45 23.32 -8.77 1.84
CA ALA A 45 23.42 -7.35 2.18
C ALA A 45 22.47 -6.48 1.33
N GLU A 46 22.36 -6.79 0.03
CA GLU A 46 21.45 -6.11 -0.90
C GLU A 46 19.98 -6.29 -0.51
N GLY A 47 19.59 -7.50 -0.09
CA GLY A 47 18.25 -7.78 0.41
C GLY A 47 17.95 -7.01 1.69
N PHE A 48 18.90 -6.93 2.63
CA PHE A 48 18.73 -6.12 3.84
C PHE A 48 18.51 -4.64 3.52
N VAL A 49 19.25 -4.07 2.57
CA VAL A 49 19.06 -2.68 2.12
C VAL A 49 17.69 -2.51 1.45
N GLU A 50 17.26 -3.47 0.62
CA GLU A 50 15.93 -3.45 0.01
C GLU A 50 14.81 -3.48 1.05
N VAL A 51 14.92 -4.34 2.09
CA VAL A 51 13.96 -4.39 3.19
C VAL A 51 13.92 -3.07 3.95
N ALA A 52 15.08 -2.53 4.35
CA ALA A 52 15.15 -1.27 5.07
C ALA A 52 14.52 -0.10 4.28
N ALA A 53 14.73 -0.07 2.96
CA ALA A 53 14.09 0.92 2.09
C ALA A 53 12.56 0.74 1.99
N LEU A 54 12.06 -0.50 2.01
CA LEU A 54 10.63 -0.79 2.02
C LEU A 54 9.98 -0.45 3.36
N ASP A 55 10.66 -0.71 4.48
CA ASP A 55 10.23 -0.33 5.83
C ASP A 55 10.14 1.19 5.98
N ALA A 56 11.18 1.92 5.55
CA ALA A 56 11.20 3.38 5.59
C ALA A 56 10.03 3.99 4.78
N ARG A 57 9.74 3.43 3.60
CA ARG A 57 8.60 3.84 2.78
C ARG A 57 7.26 3.53 3.43
N ALA A 58 7.11 2.36 4.06
CA ALA A 58 5.89 2.00 4.76
C ALA A 58 5.62 2.97 5.92
N LYS A 59 6.65 3.27 6.72
CA LYS A 59 6.56 4.23 7.82
C LYS A 59 6.26 5.66 7.35
N ALA A 60 6.85 6.10 6.23
CA ALA A 60 6.56 7.41 5.65
C ALA A 60 5.11 7.51 5.16
N LEU A 61 4.58 6.43 4.57
CA LEU A 61 3.19 6.37 4.12
C LEU A 61 2.21 6.37 5.31
N GLU A 62 2.52 5.63 6.37
CA GLU A 62 1.77 5.64 7.62
C GLU A 62 1.75 7.04 8.23
N ALA A 63 2.92 7.69 8.39
CA ALA A 63 3.00 9.05 8.92
C ALA A 63 2.26 10.09 8.06
N ALA A 64 2.30 9.96 6.73
CA ALA A 64 1.53 10.81 5.83
C ALA A 64 0.01 10.56 5.98
N SER A 65 -0.39 9.31 6.17
CA SER A 65 -1.79 8.94 6.39
C SER A 65 -2.29 9.47 7.74
N ASP A 66 -1.48 9.39 8.79
CA ASP A 66 -1.77 9.93 10.11
C ASP A 66 -1.87 11.45 10.11
N HIS A 67 -0.98 12.15 9.39
CA HIS A 67 -1.06 13.60 9.22
C HIS A 67 -2.34 14.02 8.47
N LEU A 68 -2.81 13.19 7.54
CA LEU A 68 -4.05 13.43 6.82
C LEU A 68 -5.28 12.93 7.57
N ALA A 69 -5.12 12.11 8.62
CA ALA A 69 -6.23 11.56 9.38
C ALA A 69 -7.03 12.68 10.05
N GLY A 70 -8.34 12.73 9.79
CA GLY A 70 -9.22 13.79 10.29
C GLY A 70 -9.25 15.07 9.43
N SER A 71 -8.42 15.17 8.39
CA SER A 71 -8.53 16.26 7.42
C SER A 71 -9.77 16.08 6.52
N PHE A 72 -10.34 17.20 6.05
CA PHE A 72 -11.45 17.18 5.09
C PHE A 72 -11.08 16.43 3.80
N THR A 73 -9.82 16.54 3.34
CA THR A 73 -9.34 15.86 2.13
C THR A 73 -9.30 14.33 2.29
N ALA A 74 -8.90 13.83 3.46
CA ALA A 74 -8.95 12.39 3.76
C ALA A 74 -10.39 11.88 3.85
N LEU A 75 -11.29 12.63 4.53
CA LEU A 75 -12.71 12.29 4.61
C LEU A 75 -13.37 12.24 3.22
N TRP A 76 -13.09 13.23 2.38
CA TRP A 76 -13.57 13.26 0.99
C TRP A 76 -13.07 12.05 0.20
N SER A 77 -11.78 11.71 0.33
CA SER A 77 -11.19 10.57 -0.37
C SER A 77 -11.83 9.24 0.05
N ALA A 78 -12.10 9.07 1.35
CA ALA A 78 -12.81 7.91 1.87
C ALA A 78 -14.26 7.84 1.34
N TYR A 79 -14.96 8.98 1.30
CA TYR A 79 -16.32 9.08 0.76
C TYR A 79 -16.40 8.69 -0.71
N VAL A 80 -15.48 9.18 -1.56
CA VAL A 80 -15.45 8.84 -3.00
C VAL A 80 -15.21 7.33 -3.22
N GLN A 81 -14.50 6.67 -2.32
CA GLN A 81 -14.28 5.22 -2.40
C GLN A 81 -15.44 4.39 -1.83
N SER A 82 -16.45 5.00 -1.22
CA SER A 82 -17.50 4.30 -0.50
C SER A 82 -18.58 3.70 -1.43
N PRO A 83 -19.34 2.69 -0.98
CA PRO A 83 -20.48 2.16 -1.74
C PRO A 83 -21.54 3.22 -2.03
N GLU A 84 -21.76 4.15 -1.10
CA GLU A 84 -22.73 5.25 -1.22
C GLU A 84 -22.39 6.13 -2.43
N TRP A 85 -21.11 6.51 -2.60
CA TRP A 85 -20.67 7.27 -3.77
C TRP A 85 -20.87 6.50 -5.08
N ARG A 86 -20.56 5.19 -5.09
CA ARG A 86 -20.77 4.34 -6.28
C ARG A 86 -22.23 4.22 -6.67
N GLY A 87 -23.14 4.28 -5.70
CA GLY A 87 -24.58 4.27 -5.91
C GLY A 87 -25.15 5.58 -6.47
N LEU A 88 -24.38 6.69 -6.44
CA LEU A 88 -24.87 7.98 -6.91
C LEU A 88 -24.95 8.06 -8.45
N LYS A 89 -26.02 8.72 -8.91
CA LYS A 89 -26.18 9.08 -10.33
C LYS A 89 -24.97 9.92 -10.79
N PRO A 90 -24.54 9.79 -12.06
CA PRO A 90 -23.40 10.56 -12.58
C PRO A 90 -23.51 12.08 -12.36
N ARG A 91 -24.72 12.65 -12.51
CA ARG A 91 -24.96 14.07 -12.27
C ARG A 91 -24.71 14.48 -10.82
N THR A 92 -25.20 13.71 -9.86
CA THR A 92 -25.01 13.98 -8.42
C THR A 92 -23.53 13.95 -8.04
N ARG A 93 -22.77 12.97 -8.57
CA ARG A 93 -21.31 12.92 -8.38
C ARG A 93 -20.62 14.16 -8.94
N SER A 94 -21.02 14.61 -10.12
CA SER A 94 -20.48 15.85 -10.73
C SER A 94 -20.76 17.08 -9.87
N ASP A 95 -21.99 17.22 -9.36
CA ASP A 95 -22.35 18.39 -8.56
C ASP A 95 -21.62 18.40 -7.20
N TYR A 96 -21.46 17.25 -6.55
CA TYR A 96 -20.65 17.15 -5.32
C TYR A 96 -19.17 17.46 -5.57
N GLN A 97 -18.63 17.02 -6.72
CA GLN A 97 -17.25 17.35 -7.10
C GLN A 97 -17.05 18.87 -7.24
N LYS A 98 -18.00 19.58 -7.87
CA LYS A 98 -17.93 21.05 -8.00
C LYS A 98 -17.90 21.75 -6.64
N ILE A 99 -18.70 21.29 -5.68
CA ILE A 99 -18.69 21.86 -4.32
C ILE A 99 -17.35 21.63 -3.64
N ARG A 100 -16.79 20.42 -3.75
CA ARG A 100 -15.45 20.13 -3.23
C ARG A 100 -14.39 21.03 -3.86
N ASP A 101 -14.44 21.23 -5.18
CA ASP A 101 -13.46 22.06 -5.89
C ASP A 101 -13.60 23.55 -5.51
N TRP A 102 -14.83 24.02 -5.31
CA TRP A 102 -15.11 25.36 -4.78
C TRP A 102 -14.56 25.54 -3.36
N LEU A 103 -14.78 24.57 -2.46
CA LEU A 103 -14.24 24.60 -1.10
C LEU A 103 -12.70 24.63 -1.07
N GLY A 104 -12.05 23.86 -1.94
CA GLY A 104 -10.59 23.90 -2.07
C GLY A 104 -10.09 25.27 -2.53
N THR A 105 -10.71 25.80 -3.60
CA THR A 105 -10.37 27.13 -4.13
C THR A 105 -10.59 28.25 -3.09
N ALA A 106 -11.63 28.14 -2.27
CA ALA A 106 -11.92 29.09 -1.20
C ALA A 106 -10.89 29.00 -0.06
N ALA A 107 -10.47 27.80 0.31
CA ALA A 107 -9.44 27.58 1.33
C ALA A 107 -8.08 28.14 0.90
N ASP A 108 -7.68 27.92 -0.36
CA ASP A 108 -6.41 28.43 -0.90
C ASP A 108 -6.35 29.96 -0.98
N ARG A 109 -7.49 30.63 -1.11
CA ARG A 109 -7.58 32.11 -1.14
C ARG A 109 -7.58 32.77 0.23
N ALA A 110 -7.79 32.00 1.30
CA ALA A 110 -7.88 32.51 2.66
C ALA A 110 -6.53 32.49 3.41
N ILE A 111 -5.49 31.93 2.78
CA ILE A 111 -4.09 31.86 3.26
C ILE A 111 -3.29 32.94 2.52
#